data_AF-A0A0L7QT73-F1
#
_entry.id   AF-A0A0L7QT73-F1
#
_cell.length_a   1.000
_cell.length_b   1.000
_cell.length_c   1.000
_cell.angle_alpha   90.00
_cell.angle_beta   90.00
_cell.angle_gamma   90.00
#
_symmetry.space_group_name_H-M   'P 1'
#
loop_
_entity.id
_entity.type
_entity.pdbx_description
1 polymer ?
#
loop_
_entity_poly.entity_id
_entity_poly.type
_entity_poly.pdbx_seq_one_letter_code
_entity_poly.pdbx_strand_id
1 'polypeptide(L)'
;HRWIGRGSRICWPARSPDLTPLDFFLWGHVKSPACNDIPTTAHKMQERIVHACNAIPAMMIDRTRKNFVFRIRKCLEVNGNHFEHLLE
;
A
#
# COMPACT_ATOMS: atom_id res chain seq x y z
N HIS A 1 -4.00 15.80 8.71
CA HIS A 1 -5.00 14.74 8.90
C HIS A 1 -5.75 14.44 7.59
N ARG A 2 -5.25 13.50 6.77
CA ARG A 2 -5.96 12.94 5.61
C ARG A 2 -5.76 11.43 5.68
N TRP A 3 -6.79 10.68 6.06
CA TRP A 3 -6.77 9.22 6.09
C TRP A 3 -7.61 8.69 4.93
N ILE A 4 -7.27 7.52 4.42
CA ILE A 4 -7.92 6.89 3.26
C ILE A 4 -8.97 5.92 3.78
N GLY A 5 -10.25 6.15 3.47
CA GLY A 5 -11.34 5.26 3.85
C GLY A 5 -12.73 5.86 3.69
N ARG A 6 -13.75 5.05 4.00
CA ARG A 6 -15.17 5.46 3.96
C ARG A 6 -15.42 6.59 4.96
N GLY A 7 -16.06 7.67 4.53
CA GLY A 7 -16.31 8.85 5.36
C GLY A 7 -15.14 9.84 5.46
N SER A 8 -14.06 9.63 4.71
CA SER A 8 -13.00 10.65 4.57
C SER A 8 -13.47 11.82 3.70
N ARG A 9 -12.75 12.96 3.74
CA ARG A 9 -13.00 14.11 2.85
C ARG A 9 -13.00 13.75 1.36
N ILE A 10 -12.32 12.67 0.99
CA ILE A 10 -12.30 12.14 -0.38
C ILE A 10 -13.13 10.85 -0.35
N CYS A 11 -14.16 10.76 -1.18
CA CYS A 11 -14.89 9.53 -1.39
C CYS A 11 -13.99 8.55 -2.15
N TRP A 12 -13.36 7.63 -1.42
CA TRP A 12 -12.60 6.56 -2.04
C TRP A 12 -13.55 5.47 -2.56
N PRO A 13 -13.34 4.98 -3.80
CA PRO A 13 -14.13 3.88 -4.33
C PRO A 13 -14.01 2.64 -3.44
N ALA A 14 -15.10 1.89 -3.33
CA ALA A 14 -15.11 0.63 -2.60
C ALA A 14 -14.24 -0.41 -3.34
N ARG A 15 -13.53 -1.25 -2.57
CA ARG A 15 -12.74 -2.39 -3.11
C ARG A 15 -11.64 -1.97 -4.10
N SER A 16 -10.90 -0.91 -3.81
CA SER A 16 -9.79 -0.45 -4.66
C SER A 16 -8.42 -0.63 -4.00
N PRO A 17 -7.95 -1.88 -3.75
CA PRO A 17 -6.62 -2.13 -3.21
C PRO A 17 -5.51 -1.56 -4.11
N ASP A 18 -5.75 -1.53 -5.43
CA ASP A 18 -4.85 -0.90 -6.41
C ASP A 18 -4.70 0.61 -6.26
N LEU A 19 -5.56 1.27 -5.49
CA LEU A 19 -5.46 2.70 -5.18
C LEU A 19 -5.00 2.94 -3.74
N THR A 20 -4.58 1.91 -3.00
CA THR A 20 -4.08 2.07 -1.64
C THR A 20 -2.61 1.68 -1.60
N PRO A 21 -1.68 2.64 -1.41
CA PRO A 21 -0.25 2.34 -1.30
C PRO A 21 0.12 1.34 -0.19
N LEU A 22 -0.71 1.24 0.85
CA LEU A 22 -0.53 0.22 1.88
C LEU A 22 -0.77 -1.20 1.33
N ASP A 23 -1.78 -1.36 0.48
CA ASP A 23 -2.20 -2.67 -0.05
C ASP A 23 -1.31 -3.11 -1.20
N PHE A 24 -1.08 -2.27 -2.21
CA PHE A 24 -0.28 -2.66 -3.39
C PHE A 24 1.24 -2.64 -3.16
N PHE A 25 1.72 -2.00 -2.08
CA PHE A 25 3.15 -1.85 -1.81
C PHE A 25 3.54 -2.27 -0.39
N LEU A 26 3.07 -1.56 0.65
CA LEU A 26 3.61 -1.75 2.01
C LEU A 26 3.44 -3.18 2.52
N TRP A 27 2.23 -3.74 2.40
CA TRP A 27 1.96 -5.09 2.91
C TRP A 27 2.76 -6.17 2.18
N GLY A 28 3.07 -5.97 0.90
CA GLY A 28 3.99 -6.85 0.15
C GLY A 28 5.40 -6.86 0.77
N HIS A 29 5.88 -5.72 1.25
CA HIS A 29 7.21 -5.59 1.85
C HIS A 29 7.29 -5.99 3.32
N VAL A 30 6.23 -5.72 4.11
CA VAL A 30 6.25 -5.91 5.56
C VAL A 30 5.82 -7.34 5.95
N LYS A 31 4.90 -7.95 5.19
CA LYS A 31 4.29 -9.23 5.58
C LYS A 31 5.30 -10.36 5.67
N SER A 32 6.24 -10.47 4.72
CA SER A 32 7.26 -11.53 4.77
C SER A 32 8.19 -11.37 5.98
N PRO A 33 8.90 -10.24 6.19
CA PRO A 33 9.73 -10.06 7.39
C PRO A 33 8.98 -10.22 8.72
N ALA A 34 7.72 -9.77 8.78
CA ALA A 34 6.91 -9.84 10.00
C ALA A 34 6.30 -11.23 10.28
N CYS A 35 6.08 -12.07 9.26
CA CYS A 35 5.41 -13.36 9.40
C CYS A 35 6.27 -14.58 9.04
N ASN A 36 7.51 -14.41 8.58
CA ASN A 36 8.38 -15.55 8.20
C ASN A 36 8.70 -16.47 9.39
N ASP A 37 9.08 -15.92 10.55
CA ASP A 37 9.25 -16.72 11.77
C ASP A 37 7.92 -16.95 12.48
N ILE A 38 7.82 -18.10 13.18
CA ILE A 38 6.70 -18.50 14.03
C ILE A 38 6.25 -17.28 14.86
N PRO A 39 4.97 -16.89 14.77
CA PRO A 39 4.46 -15.75 15.52
C PRO A 39 4.72 -15.95 17.01
N THR A 40 5.62 -15.13 17.55
CA THR A 40 5.92 -15.07 18.98
C THR A 40 4.95 -14.11 19.67
N THR A 41 5.37 -13.44 20.74
CA THR A 41 4.57 -12.45 21.44
C THR A 41 4.18 -11.25 20.56
N ALA A 42 3.07 -10.58 20.92
CA ALA A 42 2.61 -9.37 20.24
C ALA A 42 3.69 -8.28 20.18
N HIS A 43 4.47 -8.11 21.25
CA HIS A 43 5.58 -7.15 21.31
C HIS A 43 6.62 -7.41 20.21
N LYS A 44 7.09 -8.65 20.11
CA LYS A 44 8.11 -9.01 19.11
C LYS A 44 7.58 -8.86 17.68
N MET A 45 6.29 -9.06 17.47
CA MET A 45 5.65 -8.82 16.17
C MET A 45 5.58 -7.31 15.84
N GLN A 46 5.30 -6.45 16.81
CA GLN A 46 5.37 -5.00 16.65
C GLN A 46 6.78 -4.54 16.30
N GLU A 47 7.81 -5.05 17.00
CA GLU A 47 9.22 -4.74 16.70
C GLU A 47 9.61 -5.14 15.28
N ARG A 48 9.19 -6.33 14.83
CA ARG A 48 9.45 -6.81 13.46
C ARG A 48 8.79 -5.92 12.41
N ILE A 49 7.56 -5.47 12.66
CA ILE A 49 6.86 -4.53 11.77
C ILE A 49 7.62 -3.20 11.69
N VAL A 50 8.01 -2.63 12.84
CA VAL A 50 8.78 -1.37 12.88
C VAL A 50 10.12 -1.52 12.15
N HIS A 51 10.85 -2.60 12.40
CA HIS A 51 12.11 -2.88 11.71
C HIS A 51 11.92 -3.02 10.20
N ALA A 52 10.90 -3.77 9.76
CA ALA A 52 10.58 -3.93 8.34
C ALA A 52 10.25 -2.59 7.68
N CYS A 53 9.48 -1.73 8.34
CA CYS A 53 9.18 -0.37 7.86
C CYS A 53 10.44 0.49 7.75
N ASN A 54 11.31 0.47 8.76
CA ASN A 54 12.56 1.24 8.78
C ASN A 54 13.55 0.77 7.71
N ALA A 55 13.49 -0.50 7.31
CA ALA A 55 14.31 -1.05 6.25
C ALA A 55 13.89 -0.59 4.83
N ILE A 56 12.72 0.05 4.68
CA ILE A 56 12.24 0.53 3.37
C ILE A 56 13.02 1.78 2.96
N PRO A 57 13.79 1.74 1.85
CA PRO A 57 14.54 2.91 1.38
C PRO A 57 13.62 4.05 0.93
N ALA A 58 14.05 5.29 1.16
CA ALA A 58 13.32 6.49 0.74
C ALA A 58 13.03 6.50 -0.78
N MET A 59 13.92 5.96 -1.60
CA MET A 59 13.71 5.83 -3.06
C MET A 59 12.48 4.98 -3.41
N MET A 60 12.18 3.95 -2.61
CA MET A 60 11.01 3.10 -2.84
C MET A 60 9.73 3.84 -2.48
N ILE A 61 9.75 4.65 -1.42
CA ILE A 61 8.63 5.52 -1.05
C ILE A 61 8.33 6.55 -2.16
N ASP A 62 9.37 7.14 -2.75
CA ASP A 62 9.21 8.06 -3.89
C ASP A 62 8.63 7.37 -5.12
N ARG A 63 9.12 6.16 -5.46
CA ARG A 63 8.54 5.34 -6.53
C ARG A 63 7.08 4.99 -6.28
N THR A 64 6.73 4.60 -5.06
CA THR A 64 5.35 4.30 -4.65
C THR A 64 4.44 5.52 -4.78
N ARG A 65 4.92 6.72 -4.43
CA ARG A 65 4.19 7.98 -4.63
C ARG A 65 3.91 8.25 -6.12
N LYS A 66 4.91 8.07 -6.98
CA LYS A 66 4.78 8.23 -8.44
C LYS A 66 3.82 7.19 -9.02
N ASN A 67 3.95 5.94 -8.60
CA ASN A 67 3.10 4.83 -9.01
C ASN A 67 1.64 5.05 -8.60
N PHE A 68 1.39 5.59 -7.39
CA PHE A 68 0.05 5.96 -6.96
C PHE A 68 -0.62 6.97 -7.90
N VAL A 69 0.09 8.04 -8.32
CA VAL A 69 -0.44 9.01 -9.28
C VAL A 69 -0.69 8.36 -10.65
N PHE A 70 0.20 7.48 -11.09
CA PHE A 70 0.05 6.72 -12.32
C PHE A 70 -1.20 5.82 -12.29
N ARG A 71 -1.39 5.06 -11.22
CA ARG A 71 -2.57 4.20 -11.00
C ARG A 71 -3.88 4.98 -10.99
N ILE A 72 -3.90 6.18 -10.39
CA ILE A 72 -5.08 7.07 -10.47
C ILE A 72 -5.39 7.45 -11.92
N ARG A 73 -4.37 7.83 -12.72
CA ARG A 73 -4.57 8.17 -14.13
C ARG A 73 -5.11 6.99 -14.93
N LYS A 74 -4.54 5.80 -14.74
CA LYS A 74 -5.02 4.57 -15.38
C LYS A 74 -6.47 4.24 -15.00
N CYS A 75 -6.82 4.38 -13.73
CA CYS A 75 -8.20 4.23 -13.27
C CYS A 75 -9.16 5.22 -13.96
N LEU A 76 -8.75 6.48 -14.15
CA LEU A 76 -9.55 7.48 -14.86
C LEU A 76 -9.69 7.16 -16.36
N GLU A 77 -8.64 6.69 -17.02
CA GLU A 77 -8.66 6.29 -18.44
C GLU A 77 -9.72 5.22 -18.73
N VAL A 78 -9.98 4.34 -17.76
CA VAL A 78 -10.99 3.27 -17.87
C VAL A 78 -12.30 3.56 -17.13
N ASN A 79 -12.56 4.84 -16.80
CA ASN A 79 -13.75 5.29 -16.08
C ASN A 79 -14.02 4.55 -14.75
N GLY A 80 -12.97 4.23 -14.00
CA GLY A 80 -13.08 3.55 -12.70
C GLY A 80 -13.13 2.03 -12.76
N ASN A 81 -13.04 1.41 -13.94
CA ASN A 81 -12.93 -0.05 -14.08
C ASN A 81 -11.52 -0.58 -13.73
N HIS A 82 -11.36 -1.90 -13.77
CA HIS A 82 -10.08 -2.58 -13.62
C HIS A 82 -9.04 -2.10 -14.64
N PHE A 83 -7.84 -1.80 -14.18
CA PHE A 83 -6.75 -1.17 -14.95
C PHE A 83 -5.40 -1.85 -14.75
N GLU A 84 -5.36 -2.98 -14.04
CA GLU A 84 -4.15 -3.73 -13.69
C GLU A 84 -3.38 -4.15 -14.95
N HIS A 85 -4.11 -4.45 -16.03
CA HIS A 85 -3.56 -4.76 -17.36
C HIS A 85 -2.84 -3.58 -18.04
N LEU A 86 -2.95 -2.36 -17.50
CA LEU A 86 -2.29 -1.15 -18.00
C LEU A 86 -1.08 -0.74 -17.16
N LEU A 87 -0.74 -1.54 -16.13
CA LEU A 87 0.38 -1.33 -15.23
C LEU A 87 1.58 -2.16 -15.71
N GLU A 88 2.18 -1.76 -16.83
CA GLU A 88 3.48 -2.26 -17.28
C GLU A 88 4.64 -1.43 -16.71
#